data_AF-A0A1Y4T595-F1
#
_entry.id   AF-A0A1Y4T595-F1
#
_cell.length_a   1.000
_cell.length_b   1.000
_cell.length_c   1.000
_cell.angle_alpha   90.00
_cell.angle_beta   90.00
_cell.angle_gamma   90.00
#
_symmetry.space_group_name_H-M   'P 1'
#
loop_
_entity.id
_entity.type
_entity.pdbx_description
1 polymer ?
#
loop_
_entity_poly.entity_id
_entity_poly.type
_entity_poly.pdbx_seq_one_letter_code
_entity_poly.pdbx_strand_id
1 'polypeptide(L)'
;MRKQWILKLTSVSLVAVMAAAMGSQALAIDWHPSRTQSEVEVSESTTTTTTGSTITVTTPTGDQVQDSEAAVIQVTPVSVTLTANAAVEAANPGATAEQLAAVATESGLSYAANGQLNNLYNQVTNAESTEQLLETTAPAAAATFETTVGASASEYAPIALYDVAASASAEAVIAESGSVQVAISVPGVADGTQVVAICWDRNGNSRTVPVRVVNGVVYLTVYSSGPVMIMARTQVQG
;
A
#
# COMPACT_ATOMS: atom_id res chain seq x y z
N MET A 1 43.33 12.59 -48.62
CA MET A 1 43.27 11.72 -47.43
C MET A 1 41.96 12.00 -46.72
N ARG A 2 40.96 11.08 -46.73
CA ARG A 2 40.51 10.27 -45.56
C ARG A 2 40.31 11.13 -44.29
N LYS A 3 39.18 11.20 -43.59
CA LYS A 3 37.96 10.38 -43.49
C LYS A 3 36.84 11.26 -42.86
N GLN A 4 35.59 10.82 -43.02
CA GLN A 4 34.38 11.25 -42.29
C GLN A 4 34.64 11.28 -40.76
N TRP A 5 33.83 11.95 -39.93
CA TRP A 5 32.65 11.33 -39.28
C TRP A 5 31.65 12.41 -38.81
N ILE A 6 30.38 12.05 -38.91
CA ILE A 6 29.16 12.78 -38.58
C ILE A 6 28.76 12.42 -37.14
N LEU A 7 28.26 13.37 -36.34
CA LEU A 7 26.91 13.34 -35.72
C LEU A 7 26.68 14.53 -34.77
N LYS A 8 25.58 15.23 -35.05
CA LYS A 8 24.92 16.23 -34.21
C LYS A 8 24.22 15.51 -33.05
N LEU A 9 24.16 16.14 -31.87
CA LEU A 9 23.03 16.01 -30.95
C LEU A 9 22.89 17.29 -30.13
N THR A 10 21.87 18.06 -30.49
CA THR A 10 21.29 19.18 -29.76
C THR A 10 20.58 18.65 -28.52
N SER A 11 21.05 19.05 -27.35
CA SER A 11 20.40 18.79 -26.06
C SER A 11 19.27 19.79 -25.83
N VAL A 12 18.03 19.34 -26.00
CA VAL A 12 16.83 20.02 -25.49
C VAL A 12 16.00 18.96 -24.77
N SER A 13 15.77 19.14 -23.47
CA SER A 13 14.71 18.44 -22.73
C SER A 13 14.24 19.40 -21.63
N LEU A 14 13.24 20.24 -21.93
CA LEU A 14 11.82 20.04 -21.61
C LEU A 14 11.54 20.04 -20.10
N VAL A 15 11.32 21.24 -19.57
CA VAL A 15 10.58 21.50 -18.34
C VAL A 15 9.11 21.17 -18.61
N ALA A 16 8.58 20.12 -17.99
CA ALA A 16 7.15 19.84 -18.01
C ALA A 16 6.47 20.60 -16.86
N VAL A 17 5.95 21.79 -17.16
CA VAL A 17 4.94 22.47 -16.36
C VAL A 17 3.61 21.78 -16.65
N MET A 18 3.10 20.96 -15.73
CA MET A 18 1.72 20.47 -15.84
C MET A 18 0.77 21.55 -15.34
N ALA A 19 0.18 22.26 -16.29
CA ALA A 19 -0.92 23.19 -16.07
C ALA A 19 -2.18 22.42 -15.65
N ALA A 20 -2.83 22.90 -14.60
CA ALA A 20 -4.18 22.49 -14.21
C ALA A 20 -5.16 22.84 -15.34
N ALA A 21 -5.73 21.83 -16.00
CA ALA A 21 -6.93 21.96 -16.81
C ALA A 21 -8.11 21.43 -16.00
N MET A 22 -8.83 22.35 -15.34
CA MET A 22 -10.16 22.10 -14.80
C MET A 22 -11.12 21.91 -15.97
N GLY A 23 -11.55 20.68 -16.18
CA GLY A 23 -12.61 20.32 -17.11
C GLY A 23 -13.18 18.99 -16.67
N SER A 24 -14.39 19.03 -16.13
CA SER A 24 -15.15 17.88 -15.65
C SER A 24 -15.25 16.81 -16.74
N GLN A 25 -14.36 15.82 -16.67
CA GLN A 25 -14.55 14.53 -17.30
C GLN A 25 -14.51 13.53 -16.15
N ALA A 26 -15.70 13.09 -15.74
CA ALA A 26 -15.83 11.94 -14.87
C ALA A 26 -15.10 10.80 -15.56
N LEU A 27 -13.92 10.46 -15.04
CA LEU A 27 -13.22 9.26 -15.44
C LEU A 27 -14.15 8.12 -15.04
N ALA A 28 -14.84 7.53 -16.01
CA ALA A 28 -15.28 6.16 -15.89
C ALA A 28 -13.98 5.38 -15.61
N ILE A 29 -13.81 4.95 -14.36
CA ILE A 29 -12.70 4.07 -14.01
C ILE A 29 -13.12 2.71 -14.57
N ASP A 30 -12.88 2.50 -15.86
CA ASP A 30 -12.74 1.14 -16.40
C ASP A 30 -11.71 0.42 -15.52
N TRP A 31 -11.90 -0.87 -15.28
CA TRP A 31 -10.96 -1.69 -14.53
C TRP A 31 -9.56 -1.54 -15.12
N HIS A 32 -8.71 -0.75 -14.45
CA HIS A 32 -7.33 -0.47 -14.83
C HIS A 32 -6.41 -0.90 -13.66
N PRO A 33 -6.16 -2.20 -13.48
CA PRO A 33 -5.22 -2.67 -12.47
C PRO A 33 -3.79 -2.31 -12.90
N SER A 34 -3.33 -1.10 -12.59
CA SER A 34 -1.92 -0.68 -12.73
C SER A 34 -1.50 0.54 -11.91
N ARG A 35 -2.27 0.94 -10.88
CA ARG A 35 -1.91 2.10 -10.01
C ARG A 35 -1.30 1.74 -8.65
N THR A 36 -1.13 0.47 -8.33
CA THR A 36 -0.79 0.07 -6.96
C THR A 36 0.64 0.38 -6.53
N GLN A 37 1.49 0.96 -7.40
CA GLN A 37 2.77 1.57 -7.02
C GLN A 37 2.66 2.99 -6.44
N SER A 38 1.49 3.64 -6.51
CA SER A 38 1.34 5.03 -6.08
C SER A 38 1.70 5.17 -4.59
N GLU A 39 2.61 6.09 -4.27
CA GLU A 39 3.14 6.26 -2.91
C GLU A 39 2.04 6.72 -1.96
N VAL A 40 1.82 5.94 -0.90
CA VAL A 40 1.02 6.34 0.24
C VAL A 40 1.92 7.12 1.18
N GLU A 41 1.47 8.29 1.57
CA GLU A 41 2.22 9.15 2.50
C GLU A 41 1.58 9.10 3.89
N VAL A 42 2.40 9.25 4.93
CA VAL A 42 1.92 9.39 6.31
C VAL A 42 1.46 10.83 6.50
N SER A 43 0.16 11.03 6.82
CA SER A 43 -0.41 12.36 7.02
C SER A 43 -0.24 12.87 8.45
N GLU A 44 -0.24 11.96 9.43
CA GLU A 44 0.00 12.28 10.83
C GLU A 44 1.12 11.37 11.36
N SER A 45 2.20 11.96 11.85
CA SER A 45 3.38 11.24 12.34
C SER A 45 3.19 10.60 13.73
N THR A 46 2.03 10.81 14.34
CA THR A 46 1.66 10.21 15.62
C THR A 46 0.19 9.87 15.62
N THR A 47 -0.15 8.76 16.25
CA THR A 47 -1.53 8.39 16.55
C THR A 47 -1.67 8.05 18.02
N THR A 48 -2.87 8.20 18.57
CA THR A 48 -3.17 7.90 19.97
C THR A 48 -4.26 6.83 20.03
N THR A 49 -4.02 5.78 20.81
CA THR A 49 -5.02 4.75 21.04
C THR A 49 -6.18 5.26 21.89
N THR A 50 -7.27 4.50 21.91
CA THR A 50 -8.42 4.76 22.81
C THR A 50 -8.03 4.71 24.29
N THR A 51 -6.96 4.01 24.64
CA THR A 51 -6.40 3.93 25.99
C THR A 51 -5.45 5.09 26.34
N GLY A 52 -5.13 5.97 25.38
CA GLY A 52 -4.30 7.16 25.59
C GLY A 52 -2.81 6.99 25.30
N SER A 53 -2.38 5.82 24.81
CA SER A 53 -0.99 5.57 24.42
C SER A 53 -0.68 6.16 23.05
N THR A 54 0.43 6.87 22.93
CA THR A 54 0.89 7.44 21.66
C THR A 54 1.82 6.48 20.92
N ILE A 55 1.57 6.29 19.63
CA ILE A 55 2.39 5.51 18.70
C ILE A 55 2.91 6.45 17.61
N THR A 56 4.20 6.34 17.28
CA THR A 56 4.78 7.09 16.16
C THR A 56 4.43 6.39 14.85
N VAL A 57 4.05 7.14 13.82
CA VAL A 57 3.80 6.63 12.47
C VAL A 57 4.86 7.20 11.53
N THR A 58 5.52 6.34 10.76
CA THR A 58 6.63 6.72 9.89
C THR A 58 6.60 6.01 8.55
N THR A 59 7.38 6.53 7.61
CA THR A 59 7.79 5.86 6.38
C THR A 59 9.09 5.08 6.61
N PRO A 60 9.53 4.22 5.65
CA PRO A 60 10.76 3.45 5.77
C PRO A 60 11.99 4.33 6.09
N THR A 61 12.78 3.89 7.06
CA THR A 61 14.03 4.55 7.46
C THR A 61 15.28 3.73 7.13
N GLY A 62 15.10 2.46 6.74
CA GLY A 62 16.17 1.48 6.55
C GLY A 62 16.36 0.55 7.75
N ASP A 63 16.03 1.03 8.96
CA ASP A 63 16.06 0.21 10.17
C ASP A 63 14.84 -0.72 10.23
N GLN A 64 15.05 -1.94 10.75
CA GLN A 64 13.96 -2.89 10.88
C GLN A 64 12.96 -2.42 11.95
N VAL A 65 11.70 -2.21 11.55
CA VAL A 65 10.66 -1.71 12.45
C VAL A 65 10.44 -2.63 13.65
N GLN A 66 10.60 -3.95 13.48
CA GLN A 66 10.46 -4.92 14.58
C GLN A 66 11.57 -4.80 15.64
N ASP A 67 12.71 -4.19 15.31
CA ASP A 67 13.84 -4.01 16.23
C ASP A 67 13.73 -2.70 17.04
N SER A 68 12.71 -1.87 16.76
CA SER A 68 12.46 -0.64 17.50
C SER A 68 11.88 -0.93 18.90
N GLU A 69 12.58 -0.49 19.94
CA GLU A 69 12.08 -0.49 21.32
C GLU A 69 10.92 0.50 21.52
N ALA A 70 10.86 1.56 20.72
CA ALA A 70 9.76 2.53 20.73
C ALA A 70 8.53 1.96 20.03
N ALA A 71 7.33 2.43 20.43
CA ALA A 71 6.09 2.12 19.75
C ALA A 71 6.02 2.86 18.40
N VAL A 72 6.27 2.12 17.32
CA VAL A 72 6.35 2.64 15.95
C VAL A 72 5.48 1.80 15.03
N ILE A 73 4.75 2.47 14.14
CA ILE A 73 4.11 1.88 12.97
C ILE A 73 4.80 2.45 11.73
N GLN A 74 5.28 1.57 10.86
CA GLN A 74 5.85 1.91 9.58
C GLN A 74 4.86 1.59 8.45
N VAL A 75 4.61 2.57 7.59
CA VAL A 75 3.82 2.41 6.35
C VAL A 75 4.78 2.33 5.17
N THR A 76 4.80 1.21 4.47
CA THR A 76 5.79 0.89 3.43
C THR A 76 5.10 0.67 2.08
N PRO A 77 5.22 1.59 1.11
CA PRO A 77 4.66 1.41 -0.23
C PRO A 77 5.30 0.23 -0.99
N VAL A 78 4.55 -0.36 -1.93
CA VAL A 78 5.04 -1.51 -2.72
C VAL A 78 6.26 -1.18 -3.59
N SER A 79 6.40 0.06 -4.07
CA SER A 79 7.56 0.49 -4.84
C SER A 79 8.87 0.30 -4.06
N VAL A 80 8.81 0.55 -2.74
CA VAL A 80 9.94 0.37 -1.82
C VAL A 80 10.23 -1.11 -1.59
N THR A 81 9.20 -1.93 -1.36
CA THR A 81 9.38 -3.39 -1.12
C THR A 81 9.88 -4.14 -2.35
N LEU A 82 9.43 -3.75 -3.55
CA LEU A 82 9.92 -4.29 -4.83
C LEU A 82 11.41 -3.98 -5.01
N THR A 83 11.78 -2.72 -4.81
CA THR A 83 13.18 -2.27 -4.93
C THR A 83 14.08 -2.97 -3.90
N ALA A 84 13.62 -3.06 -2.64
CA ALA A 84 14.38 -3.67 -1.55
C ALA A 84 14.62 -5.17 -1.77
N ASN A 85 13.61 -5.94 -2.19
CA ASN A 85 13.81 -7.37 -2.47
C ASN A 85 14.69 -7.60 -3.70
N ALA A 86 14.54 -6.79 -4.77
CA ALA A 86 15.41 -6.87 -5.94
C ALA A 86 16.89 -6.64 -5.58
N ALA A 87 17.17 -5.72 -4.65
CA ALA A 87 18.52 -5.50 -4.14
C ALA A 87 19.07 -6.70 -3.36
N VAL A 88 18.25 -7.35 -2.52
CA VAL A 88 18.64 -8.56 -1.79
C VAL A 88 18.89 -9.73 -2.74
N GLU A 89 18.04 -9.95 -3.74
CA GLU A 89 18.22 -10.98 -4.76
C GLU A 89 19.50 -10.77 -5.56
N ALA A 90 19.80 -9.53 -5.96
CA ALA A 90 21.01 -9.18 -6.69
C ALA A 90 22.29 -9.41 -5.86
N ALA A 91 22.23 -9.16 -4.55
CA ALA A 91 23.34 -9.40 -3.62
C ALA A 91 23.55 -10.89 -3.29
N ASN A 92 22.53 -11.73 -3.50
CA ASN A 92 22.54 -13.15 -3.10
C ASN A 92 22.18 -14.07 -4.29
N PRO A 93 22.97 -14.08 -5.38
CA PRO A 93 22.65 -14.86 -6.56
C PRO A 93 22.59 -16.36 -6.24
N GLY A 94 21.46 -17.00 -6.57
CA GLY A 94 21.25 -18.44 -6.37
C GLY A 94 20.76 -18.84 -4.98
N ALA A 95 20.53 -17.88 -4.07
CA ALA A 95 19.83 -18.15 -2.81
C ALA A 95 18.32 -18.37 -3.06
N THR A 96 17.69 -19.24 -2.28
CA THR A 96 16.23 -19.45 -2.34
C THR A 96 15.49 -18.42 -1.50
N ALA A 97 14.19 -18.24 -1.76
CA ALA A 97 13.35 -17.31 -1.00
C ALA A 97 13.29 -17.67 0.50
N GLU A 98 13.33 -18.96 0.83
CA GLU A 98 13.34 -19.45 2.23
C GLU A 98 14.64 -19.08 2.94
N GLN A 99 15.78 -19.14 2.24
CA GLN A 99 17.09 -18.74 2.78
C GLN A 99 17.14 -17.23 3.03
N LEU A 100 16.47 -16.45 2.19
CA LEU A 100 16.43 -15.01 2.30
C LEU A 100 15.34 -14.49 3.25
N ALA A 101 14.38 -15.33 3.66
CA ALA A 101 13.15 -14.92 4.33
C ALA A 101 13.34 -13.94 5.51
N ALA A 102 14.35 -14.18 6.36
CA ALA A 102 14.66 -13.37 7.53
C ALA A 102 15.68 -12.25 7.27
N VAL A 103 16.17 -12.10 6.04
CA VAL A 103 17.13 -11.05 5.68
C VAL A 103 16.45 -9.69 5.82
N ALA A 104 17.05 -8.81 6.61
CA ALA A 104 16.66 -7.42 6.73
C ALA A 104 16.87 -6.70 5.39
N THR A 105 15.94 -5.83 5.04
CA THR A 105 15.98 -5.08 3.78
C THR A 105 15.93 -3.58 4.05
N GLU A 106 16.33 -2.78 3.05
CA GLU A 106 16.31 -1.31 3.14
C GLU A 106 14.88 -0.73 3.25
N SER A 107 13.83 -1.53 3.04
CA SER A 107 12.46 -1.11 3.31
C SER A 107 12.13 -1.04 4.81
N GLY A 108 13.03 -1.48 5.70
CA GLY A 108 12.73 -1.63 7.14
C GLY A 108 11.87 -2.85 7.47
N LEU A 109 11.62 -3.73 6.48
CA LEU A 109 10.97 -5.03 6.64
C LEU A 109 11.92 -6.16 6.27
N SER A 110 11.55 -7.39 6.63
CA SER A 110 12.24 -8.60 6.16
C SER A 110 11.89 -8.92 4.70
N TYR A 111 12.76 -9.69 4.03
CA TYR A 111 12.54 -10.14 2.66
C TYR A 111 11.22 -10.88 2.49
N ALA A 112 10.84 -11.73 3.47
CA ALA A 112 9.57 -12.45 3.44
C ALA A 112 8.36 -11.51 3.57
N ALA A 113 8.43 -10.52 4.47
CA ALA A 113 7.35 -9.53 4.64
C ALA A 113 7.16 -8.70 3.37
N ASN A 114 8.25 -8.22 2.76
CA ASN A 114 8.21 -7.58 1.44
C ASN A 114 7.62 -8.52 0.38
N GLY A 115 8.01 -9.80 0.42
CA GLY A 115 7.52 -10.82 -0.51
C GLY A 115 6.00 -11.00 -0.47
N GLN A 116 5.37 -10.90 0.71
CA GLN A 116 3.91 -10.93 0.83
C GLN A 116 3.25 -9.79 0.05
N LEU A 117 3.73 -8.56 0.23
CA LEU A 117 3.19 -7.39 -0.48
C LEU A 117 3.46 -7.47 -1.99
N ASN A 118 4.67 -7.86 -2.38
CA ASN A 118 5.07 -7.99 -3.79
C ASN A 118 4.24 -9.07 -4.51
N ASN A 119 3.94 -10.19 -3.85
CA ASN A 119 3.08 -11.23 -4.40
C ASN A 119 1.64 -10.75 -4.56
N LEU A 120 1.09 -10.04 -3.57
CA LEU A 120 -0.24 -9.45 -3.66
C LEU A 120 -0.32 -8.43 -4.80
N TYR A 121 0.71 -7.60 -4.99
CA TYR A 121 0.82 -6.68 -6.12
C TYR A 121 0.75 -7.39 -7.47
N ASN A 122 1.46 -8.50 -7.62
CA ASN A 122 1.39 -9.31 -8.84
C ASN A 122 -0.01 -9.90 -9.05
N GLN A 123 -0.68 -10.34 -7.98
CA GLN A 123 -2.06 -10.85 -8.07
C GLN A 123 -3.05 -9.76 -8.46
N VAL A 124 -2.93 -8.56 -7.89
CA VAL A 124 -3.75 -7.39 -8.26
C VAL A 124 -3.55 -7.04 -9.73
N THR A 125 -2.30 -7.04 -10.21
CA THR A 125 -1.96 -6.70 -11.60
C THR A 125 -2.50 -7.72 -12.60
N ASN A 126 -2.59 -8.99 -12.21
CA ASN A 126 -3.04 -10.08 -13.08
C ASN A 126 -4.54 -10.39 -12.96
N ALA A 127 -5.26 -9.78 -12.01
CA ALA A 127 -6.67 -10.06 -11.79
C ALA A 127 -7.55 -9.47 -12.89
N GLU A 128 -8.56 -10.22 -13.32
CA GLU A 128 -9.52 -9.79 -14.34
C GLU A 128 -10.69 -9.01 -13.74
N SER A 129 -10.96 -9.20 -12.44
CA SER A 129 -11.98 -8.46 -11.70
C SER A 129 -11.64 -8.37 -10.20
N THR A 130 -12.25 -7.39 -9.54
CA THR A 130 -12.16 -7.24 -8.08
C THR A 130 -12.70 -8.45 -7.33
N GLU A 131 -13.81 -9.03 -7.78
CA GLU A 131 -14.43 -10.18 -7.12
C GLU A 131 -13.47 -11.38 -7.15
N GLN A 132 -12.93 -11.71 -8.33
CA GLN A 132 -11.95 -12.79 -8.47
C GLN A 132 -10.69 -12.53 -7.64
N LEU A 133 -10.20 -11.29 -7.62
CA LEU A 133 -9.07 -10.88 -6.80
C LEU A 133 -9.35 -11.16 -5.32
N LEU A 134 -10.49 -10.72 -4.78
CA LEU A 134 -10.81 -10.90 -3.37
C LEU A 134 -11.09 -12.37 -3.03
N GLU A 135 -11.76 -13.13 -3.87
CA GLU A 135 -11.97 -14.57 -3.66
C GLU A 135 -10.64 -15.33 -3.59
N THR A 136 -9.68 -14.95 -4.44
CA THR A 136 -8.38 -15.63 -4.52
C THR A 136 -7.44 -15.22 -3.38
N THR A 137 -7.39 -13.92 -3.09
CA THR A 137 -6.36 -13.35 -2.19
C THR A 137 -6.88 -13.09 -0.78
N ALA A 138 -8.19 -12.95 -0.62
CA ALA A 138 -8.82 -12.45 0.60
C ALA A 138 -10.20 -13.08 0.87
N PRO A 139 -10.37 -14.42 0.83
CA PRO A 139 -11.69 -15.07 0.85
C PRO A 139 -12.55 -14.72 2.06
N ALA A 140 -11.95 -14.53 3.24
CA ALA A 140 -12.68 -14.13 4.45
C ALA A 140 -13.23 -12.69 4.35
N ALA A 141 -12.44 -11.76 3.80
CA ALA A 141 -12.87 -10.40 3.52
C ALA A 141 -13.94 -10.38 2.40
N ALA A 142 -13.77 -11.18 1.33
CA ALA A 142 -14.74 -11.31 0.25
C ALA A 142 -16.12 -11.74 0.77
N ALA A 143 -16.16 -12.78 1.62
CA ALA A 143 -17.39 -13.31 2.19
C ALA A 143 -18.18 -12.31 3.07
N THR A 144 -17.50 -11.29 3.58
CA THR A 144 -18.09 -10.27 4.47
C THR A 144 -18.13 -8.88 3.85
N PHE A 145 -17.69 -8.73 2.59
CA PHE A 145 -17.53 -7.42 1.96
C PHE A 145 -18.85 -6.68 1.85
N GLU A 146 -19.84 -7.28 1.19
CA GLU A 146 -21.13 -6.64 0.92
C GLU A 146 -21.88 -6.29 2.21
N THR A 147 -21.83 -7.16 3.22
CA THR A 147 -22.48 -6.91 4.51
C THR A 147 -21.78 -5.82 5.33
N THR A 148 -20.47 -5.65 5.16
CA THR A 148 -19.67 -4.63 5.84
C THR A 148 -19.73 -3.27 5.14
N VAL A 149 -19.71 -3.27 3.81
CA VAL A 149 -19.60 -2.07 2.97
C VAL A 149 -20.96 -1.57 2.49
N GLY A 150 -21.95 -2.45 2.39
CA GLY A 150 -23.28 -2.15 1.86
C GLY A 150 -23.35 -2.04 0.33
N ALA A 151 -22.34 -2.55 -0.38
CA ALA A 151 -22.24 -2.55 -1.83
C ALA A 151 -21.36 -3.72 -2.32
N SER A 152 -21.51 -4.11 -3.58
CA SER A 152 -20.77 -5.22 -4.15
C SER A 152 -19.28 -4.89 -4.30
N ALA A 153 -18.42 -5.90 -4.18
CA ALA A 153 -16.98 -5.75 -4.43
C ALA A 153 -16.68 -5.34 -5.89
N SER A 154 -17.50 -5.75 -6.86
CA SER A 154 -17.38 -5.32 -8.26
C SER A 154 -17.55 -3.83 -8.48
N GLU A 155 -18.15 -3.09 -7.53
CA GLU A 155 -18.27 -1.64 -7.58
C GLU A 155 -17.02 -0.91 -7.06
N TYR A 156 -15.98 -1.64 -6.65
CA TYR A 156 -14.75 -1.07 -6.12
C TYR A 156 -13.55 -1.51 -6.95
N ALA A 157 -12.55 -0.63 -7.03
CA ALA A 157 -11.27 -0.92 -7.66
C ALA A 157 -10.11 -0.63 -6.69
N PRO A 158 -9.04 -1.46 -6.66
CA PRO A 158 -7.81 -1.16 -5.95
C PRO A 158 -7.17 0.14 -6.43
N ILE A 159 -6.79 1.02 -5.50
CA ILE A 159 -6.14 2.30 -5.79
C ILE A 159 -4.79 2.48 -5.11
N ALA A 160 -4.52 1.75 -4.01
CA ALA A 160 -3.22 1.73 -3.36
C ALA A 160 -2.95 0.40 -2.67
N LEU A 161 -1.68 0.05 -2.57
CA LEU A 161 -1.20 -1.16 -1.92
C LEU A 161 0.10 -0.86 -1.17
N TYR A 162 0.12 -1.14 0.12
CA TYR A 162 1.25 -0.90 1.01
C TYR A 162 1.24 -1.89 2.15
N ASP A 163 2.32 -1.94 2.90
CA ASP A 163 2.46 -2.73 4.11
C ASP A 163 2.40 -1.84 5.35
N VAL A 164 1.70 -2.30 6.38
CA VAL A 164 1.72 -1.68 7.71
C VAL A 164 2.43 -2.63 8.64
N ALA A 165 3.54 -2.21 9.22
CA ALA A 165 4.30 -3.00 10.17
C ALA A 165 4.45 -2.24 11.49
N ALA A 166 4.19 -2.93 12.60
CA ALA A 166 4.31 -2.37 13.93
C ALA A 166 5.53 -2.98 14.65
N SER A 167 6.21 -2.17 15.46
CA SER A 167 7.20 -2.68 16.41
C SER A 167 6.54 -3.51 17.50
N ALA A 168 7.29 -4.35 18.21
CA ALA A 168 6.75 -5.18 19.28
C ALA A 168 6.01 -4.35 20.36
N SER A 169 6.56 -3.17 20.70
CA SER A 169 5.91 -2.22 21.63
C SER A 169 4.59 -1.68 21.08
N ALA A 170 4.51 -1.35 19.79
CA ALA A 170 3.27 -0.90 19.16
C ALA A 170 2.23 -2.03 19.06
N GLU A 171 2.64 -3.26 18.73
CA GLU A 171 1.75 -4.42 18.69
C GLU A 171 1.13 -4.71 20.05
N ALA A 172 1.89 -4.61 21.13
CA ALA A 172 1.36 -4.77 22.49
C ALA A 172 0.27 -3.72 22.81
N VAL A 173 0.52 -2.46 22.46
CA VAL A 173 -0.43 -1.36 22.66
C VAL A 173 -1.69 -1.53 21.81
N ILE A 174 -1.55 -1.98 20.56
CA ILE A 174 -2.68 -2.28 19.66
C ILE A 174 -3.50 -3.45 20.21
N ALA A 175 -2.85 -4.50 20.70
CA ALA A 175 -3.51 -5.67 21.26
C ALA A 175 -4.34 -5.31 22.51
N GLU A 176 -3.82 -4.44 23.37
CA GLU A 176 -4.55 -3.93 24.55
C GLU A 176 -5.73 -3.03 24.16
N SER A 177 -5.55 -2.18 23.16
CA SER A 177 -6.56 -1.20 22.73
C SER A 177 -7.56 -1.78 21.72
N GLY A 178 -7.30 -2.98 21.20
CA GLY A 178 -8.04 -3.65 20.13
C GLY A 178 -7.68 -3.16 18.72
N SER A 179 -7.40 -1.86 18.54
CA SER A 179 -6.98 -1.26 17.27
C SER A 179 -6.41 0.14 17.47
N VAL A 180 -5.82 0.69 16.41
CA VAL A 180 -5.41 2.09 16.33
C VAL A 180 -5.78 2.68 14.97
N GLN A 181 -6.01 4.00 14.91
CA GLN A 181 -6.27 4.69 13.66
C GLN A 181 -4.99 5.30 13.09
N VAL A 182 -4.67 5.01 11.84
CA VAL A 182 -3.50 5.55 11.14
C VAL A 182 -3.98 6.46 10.02
N ALA A 183 -3.46 7.70 9.99
CA ALA A 183 -3.81 8.69 8.99
C ALA A 183 -2.81 8.68 7.84
N ILE A 184 -3.30 8.42 6.64
CA ILE A 184 -2.49 8.34 5.42
C ILE A 184 -3.10 9.18 4.30
N SER A 185 -2.27 9.64 3.38
CA SER A 185 -2.68 10.25 2.12
C SER A 185 -2.57 9.23 1.01
N VAL A 186 -3.67 9.04 0.28
CA VAL A 186 -3.74 8.10 -0.84
C VAL A 186 -3.99 8.90 -2.13
N PRO A 187 -3.13 8.78 -3.14
CA PRO A 187 -3.30 9.48 -4.40
C PRO A 187 -4.66 9.22 -5.05
N GLY A 188 -5.37 10.30 -5.41
CA GLY A 188 -6.69 10.23 -6.05
C GLY A 188 -7.87 10.08 -5.10
N VAL A 189 -7.65 10.01 -3.78
CA VAL A 189 -8.73 10.09 -2.79
C VAL A 189 -9.04 11.55 -2.48
N ALA A 190 -10.31 11.93 -2.62
CA ALA A 190 -10.83 13.24 -2.27
C ALA A 190 -11.95 13.11 -1.23
N ASP A 191 -12.44 14.24 -0.72
CA ASP A 191 -13.59 14.23 0.17
C ASP A 191 -14.83 13.64 -0.50
N GLY A 192 -15.52 12.78 0.25
CA GLY A 192 -16.70 12.06 -0.24
C GLY A 192 -16.38 10.84 -1.11
N THR A 193 -15.11 10.54 -1.40
CA THR A 193 -14.73 9.26 -2.01
C THR A 193 -15.10 8.12 -1.06
N GLN A 194 -15.87 7.16 -1.56
CA GLN A 194 -16.19 5.94 -0.83
C GLN A 194 -15.00 4.99 -0.93
N VAL A 195 -14.36 4.73 0.21
CA VAL A 195 -13.13 3.97 0.33
C VAL A 195 -13.33 2.82 1.31
N VAL A 196 -12.73 1.68 1.02
CA VAL A 196 -12.65 0.52 1.89
C VAL A 196 -11.22 -0.01 1.88
N ALA A 197 -10.78 -0.61 2.99
CA ALA A 197 -9.52 -1.30 3.09
C ALA A 197 -9.74 -2.81 3.19
N ILE A 198 -8.91 -3.57 2.50
CA ILE A 198 -8.71 -5.00 2.76
C ILE A 198 -7.37 -5.11 3.47
N CYS A 199 -7.38 -5.66 4.69
CA CYS A 199 -6.18 -5.83 5.49
C CYS A 199 -5.88 -7.32 5.64
N TRP A 200 -4.63 -7.70 5.47
CA TRP A 200 -4.11 -9.02 5.75
C TRP A 200 -3.21 -8.97 6.97
N ASP A 201 -3.29 -9.98 7.83
CA ASP A 201 -2.23 -10.22 8.80
C ASP A 201 -1.06 -10.99 8.15
N ARG A 202 0.07 -11.10 8.86
CA ARG A 202 1.23 -11.87 8.40
C ARG A 202 0.96 -13.37 8.17
N ASN A 203 -0.13 -13.91 8.71
CA ASN A 203 -0.55 -15.30 8.50
C ASN A 203 -1.47 -15.45 7.27
N GLY A 204 -1.81 -14.35 6.59
CA GLY A 204 -2.67 -14.33 5.42
C GLY A 204 -4.16 -14.24 5.73
N ASN A 205 -4.56 -14.05 7.00
CA ASN A 205 -5.96 -13.84 7.33
C ASN A 205 -6.40 -12.45 6.87
N SER A 206 -7.43 -12.38 6.03
CA SER A 206 -7.94 -11.13 5.50
C SER A 206 -9.19 -10.63 6.24
N ARG A 207 -9.38 -9.31 6.26
CA ARG A 207 -10.59 -8.66 6.75
C ARG A 207 -10.93 -7.40 5.96
N THR A 208 -12.23 -7.13 5.84
CA THR A 208 -12.73 -5.86 5.31
C THR A 208 -12.77 -4.84 6.44
N VAL A 209 -12.14 -3.69 6.24
CA VAL A 209 -12.06 -2.60 7.21
C VAL A 209 -12.71 -1.36 6.60
N PRO A 210 -13.81 -0.86 7.20
CA PRO A 210 -14.37 0.44 6.83
C PRO A 210 -13.35 1.54 7.03
N VAL A 211 -13.26 2.43 6.04
CA VAL A 211 -12.31 3.55 6.04
C VAL A 211 -13.08 4.85 6.13
N ARG A 212 -12.58 5.78 6.94
CA ARG A 212 -13.09 7.15 6.98
C ARG A 212 -12.17 8.06 6.18
N VAL A 213 -12.75 8.89 5.32
CA VAL A 213 -12.03 9.95 4.60
C VAL A 213 -12.45 11.31 5.16
N VAL A 214 -11.48 12.14 5.55
CA VAL A 214 -11.72 13.51 6.04
C VAL A 214 -10.66 14.44 5.48
N ASN A 215 -11.07 15.51 4.79
CA ASN A 215 -10.18 16.46 4.12
C ASN A 215 -9.17 15.78 3.18
N GLY A 216 -9.59 14.72 2.48
CA GLY A 216 -8.73 13.90 1.61
C GLY A 216 -7.78 12.94 2.34
N VAL A 217 -7.77 12.93 3.68
CA VAL A 217 -6.97 12.01 4.49
C VAL A 217 -7.76 10.74 4.78
N VAL A 218 -7.11 9.60 4.56
CA VAL A 218 -7.62 8.26 4.80
C VAL A 218 -7.25 7.86 6.22
N TYR A 219 -8.25 7.63 7.06
CA TYR A 219 -8.10 7.14 8.42
C TYR A 219 -8.37 5.63 8.45
N LEU A 220 -7.30 4.86 8.45
CA LEU A 220 -7.30 3.40 8.46
C LEU A 220 -7.31 2.85 9.89
N THR A 221 -8.20 1.92 10.19
CA THR A 221 -8.14 1.16 11.45
C THR A 221 -7.19 -0.03 11.29
N VAL A 222 -6.11 -0.03 12.07
CA VAL A 222 -5.06 -1.06 12.07
C VAL A 222 -5.26 -1.98 13.28
N TYR A 223 -5.26 -3.28 13.01
CA TYR A 223 -5.41 -4.33 14.03
C TYR A 223 -4.14 -5.17 14.24
N SER A 224 -3.31 -5.27 13.20
CA SER A 224 -2.11 -6.11 13.18
C SER A 224 -1.21 -5.70 12.03
N SER A 225 0.05 -6.11 12.08
CA SER A 225 1.01 -5.95 10.99
C SER A 225 0.62 -6.80 9.76
N GLY A 226 0.79 -6.25 8.57
CA GLY A 226 0.63 -6.94 7.29
C GLY A 226 0.24 -6.04 6.11
N PRO A 227 0.05 -6.64 4.92
CA PRO A 227 -0.39 -5.91 3.73
C PRO A 227 -1.76 -5.25 3.89
N VAL A 228 -1.92 -4.09 3.26
CA VAL A 228 -3.17 -3.33 3.20
C VAL A 228 -3.41 -2.86 1.77
N MET A 229 -4.60 -3.15 1.26
CA MET A 229 -5.08 -2.67 -0.04
C MET A 229 -6.22 -1.70 0.17
N ILE A 230 -6.08 -0.49 -0.36
CA ILE A 230 -7.14 0.50 -0.39
C ILE A 230 -7.89 0.40 -1.71
N MET A 231 -9.21 0.37 -1.62
CA MET A 231 -10.10 0.31 -2.77
C MET A 231 -11.07 1.48 -2.72
N ALA A 232 -11.34 2.08 -3.88
CA ALA A 232 -12.33 3.15 -4.01
C ALA A 232 -13.49 2.70 -4.89
N ARG A 233 -14.69 3.17 -4.57
CA ARG A 233 -15.89 2.87 -5.36
C ARG A 233 -15.77 3.50 -6.75
N THR A 234 -15.91 2.70 -7.79
CA THR A 234 -16.08 3.15 -9.16
C THR A 234 -17.50 3.73 -9.27
N GLN A 235 -17.64 5.01 -9.63
CA GLN A 235 -18.96 5.65 -9.74
C GLN A 235 -19.85 4.87 -10.72
N VAL A 236 -21.01 4.40 -10.26
CA VAL A 236 -22.03 3.79 -11.12
C VAL A 236 -22.65 4.92 -11.94
N GLN A 237 -22.53 4.88 -13.27
CA GLN A 237 -23.32 5.76 -14.14
C GLN A 237 -24.81 5.52 -13.84
N GLY A 238 -25.47 6.53 -13.31
CA GLY A 238 -26.93 6.62 -13.34
C GLY A 238 -27.43 7.06 -14.70
#